data_AF-A0A958VRL7-F1
#
_entry.id   AF-A0A958VRL7-F1
#
_cell.length_a   1.000
_cell.length_b   1.000
_cell.length_c   1.000
_cell.angle_alpha   90.00
_cell.angle_beta   90.00
_cell.angle_gamma   90.00
#
_symmetry.space_group_name_H-M   'P 1'
#
loop_
_entity.id
_entity.type
_entity.pdbx_description
1 polymer ?
#
loop_
_entity_poly.entity_id
_entity_poly.type
_entity_poly.pdbx_seq_one_letter_code
_entity_poly.pdbx_strand_id
1 'polypeptide(L)'
;MMIINHLLLVLMALTLISCATLNKQIKVGQDVVDISNKEIEHTFYLIGDAGNASMNSSTQALKMLEEALKKDSKNTTVLFLGDNLYPNGLPKKESPKRELAEHRLQVQINSVKNSKGNTIFISGNHDWYSNGIKGVKRQQEFIEEQ
;
A
#
# COMPACT_ATOMS: atom_id res chain seq x y z
N MET A 1 -42.11 0.39 36.81
CA MET A 1 -41.75 1.73 36.30
C MET A 1 -40.48 2.28 36.95
N MET A 2 -40.35 2.29 38.30
CA MET A 2 -39.14 2.78 38.99
C MET A 2 -37.83 2.03 38.63
N ILE A 3 -37.87 0.69 38.54
CA ILE A 3 -36.67 -0.12 38.22
C ILE A 3 -36.10 0.19 36.82
N ILE A 4 -36.97 0.43 35.83
CA ILE A 4 -36.57 0.77 34.47
C ILE A 4 -35.92 2.16 34.42
N ASN A 5 -36.46 3.13 35.18
CA ASN A 5 -35.87 4.47 35.30
C ASN A 5 -34.49 4.44 35.99
N HIS A 6 -34.33 3.62 37.03
CA HIS A 6 -33.02 3.46 37.67
C HIS A 6 -32.00 2.76 36.76
N LEU A 7 -32.43 1.78 35.97
CA LEU A 7 -31.56 1.11 34.99
C LEU A 7 -31.13 2.08 33.88
N LEU A 8 -32.03 2.94 33.40
CA LEU A 8 -31.73 3.99 32.43
C LEU A 8 -30.75 5.03 32.98
N LEU A 9 -30.91 5.43 34.25
CA LEU A 9 -29.99 6.34 34.93
C LEU A 9 -28.59 5.75 35.09
N VAL A 10 -28.48 4.46 35.43
CA VAL A 10 -27.20 3.75 35.52
C VAL A 10 -26.54 3.65 34.15
N LEU A 11 -27.31 3.32 33.10
CA LEU A 11 -26.79 3.24 31.74
C LEU A 11 -26.31 4.60 31.21
N MET A 12 -27.03 5.68 31.54
CA MET A 12 -26.63 7.05 31.20
C MET A 12 -25.40 7.51 31.98
N ALA A 13 -25.24 7.09 33.24
CA ALA A 13 -24.03 7.37 34.01
C ALA A 13 -22.80 6.65 33.40
N LEU A 14 -22.97 5.41 32.94
CA LEU A 14 -21.90 4.61 32.31
C LEU A 14 -21.35 5.20 31.01
N THR A 15 -22.14 5.97 30.25
CA THR A 15 -21.66 6.63 29.02
C THR A 15 -20.86 7.92 29.29
N LEU A 16 -21.08 8.57 30.44
CA LEU A 16 -20.39 9.81 30.82
C LEU A 16 -18.98 9.57 31.38
N ILE A 17 -18.63 8.33 31.71
CA ILE A 17 -17.30 7.93 32.24
C ILE A 17 -16.30 7.50 31.17
N SER A 18 -16.70 7.50 29.88
CA SER A 18 -15.81 7.17 28.77
C SER A 18 -14.93 8.38 28.40
N CYS A 19 -13.91 8.65 29.21
CA CYS A 19 -12.84 9.57 28.84
C CYS A 19 -11.89 8.90 27.84
N ALA A 20 -12.25 8.91 26.55
CA ALA A 20 -11.28 8.63 25.50
C ALA A 20 -10.26 9.77 25.44
N THR A 21 -9.03 9.52 25.91
CA THR A 21 -7.92 10.47 25.76
C THR A 21 -7.52 10.53 24.28
N LEU A 22 -7.83 11.65 23.63
CA LEU A 22 -7.37 11.97 22.25
C LEU A 22 -5.88 12.32 22.18
N ASN A 23 -5.16 12.32 23.30
CA ASN A 23 -3.76 12.71 23.31
C ASN A 23 -2.89 11.67 22.60
N LYS A 24 -2.05 12.14 21.68
CA LYS A 24 -1.03 11.34 21.03
C LYS A 24 -0.10 10.76 22.09
N GLN A 25 -0.09 9.45 22.25
CA GLN A 25 0.82 8.79 23.17
C GLN A 25 2.23 8.75 22.56
N ILE A 26 3.06 9.71 22.95
CA ILE A 26 4.47 9.75 22.58
C ILE A 26 5.28 9.34 23.81
N LYS A 27 6.11 8.31 23.68
CA LYS A 27 7.14 8.04 24.67
C LYS A 27 8.24 9.09 24.52
N VAL A 28 8.25 10.09 25.41
CA VAL A 28 9.29 11.12 25.46
C VAL A 28 10.52 10.54 26.17
N GLY A 29 11.71 10.76 25.62
CA GLY A 29 12.98 10.30 26.21
C GLY A 29 13.62 9.09 25.54
N GLN A 30 13.44 8.89 24.23
CA GLN A 30 14.41 8.08 23.48
C GLN A 30 15.64 8.93 23.20
N ASP A 31 16.82 8.40 23.54
CA ASP A 31 18.08 8.96 23.08
C ASP A 31 18.06 9.04 21.55
N VAL A 32 18.16 10.25 21.02
CA VAL A 32 18.30 10.45 19.58
C VAL A 32 19.68 9.94 19.22
N VAL A 33 19.73 8.75 18.60
CA VAL A 33 20.98 8.22 18.06
C VAL A 33 21.46 9.19 16.98
N ASP A 34 22.64 9.77 17.19
CA ASP A 34 23.28 10.57 16.15
C ASP A 34 23.69 9.67 14.98
N ILE A 35 23.03 9.90 13.84
CA ILE A 35 23.25 9.17 12.59
C ILE A 35 23.89 10.05 11.52
N SER A 36 24.29 11.28 11.84
CA SER A 36 24.75 12.29 10.87
C SER A 36 25.98 11.86 10.06
N ASN A 37 26.85 11.03 10.63
CA ASN A 37 28.09 10.55 10.00
C ASN A 37 28.06 9.05 9.62
N LYS A 38 26.88 8.45 9.53
CA LYS A 38 26.74 7.04 9.15
C LYS A 38 26.46 6.90 7.65
N GLU A 39 27.05 5.87 7.04
CA GLU A 39 26.72 5.50 5.67
C GLU A 39 25.34 4.84 5.61
N ILE A 40 24.64 5.04 4.49
CA ILE A 40 23.34 4.40 4.25
C ILE A 40 23.60 2.93 3.91
N GLU A 41 23.22 2.05 4.82
CA GLU A 41 23.32 0.60 4.61
C GLU A 41 22.32 0.12 3.54
N HIS A 42 21.07 0.62 3.60
CA HIS A 42 19.99 0.20 2.71
C HIS A 42 18.90 1.27 2.58
N THR A 43 18.36 1.44 1.37
CA THR A 43 17.28 2.39 1.07
C THR A 43 15.96 1.65 0.79
N PHE A 44 14.86 2.11 1.39
CA PHE A 44 13.52 1.61 1.10
C PHE A 44 12.69 2.67 0.37
N TYR A 45 12.09 2.27 -0.76
CA TYR A 45 11.04 3.02 -1.43
C TYR A 45 9.71 2.34 -1.17
N LEU A 46 8.75 3.08 -0.63
CA LEU A 46 7.43 2.59 -0.30
C LEU A 46 6.40 3.29 -1.20
N ILE A 47 5.65 2.53 -1.98
CA ILE A 47 4.63 3.07 -2.88
C ILE A 47 3.34 2.25 -2.74
N GLY A 48 2.20 2.90 -2.60
CA GLY A 48 0.89 2.25 -2.54
C GLY A 48 -0.07 2.89 -3.54
N ASP A 49 -1.24 2.28 -3.73
CA ASP A 49 -2.35 2.88 -4.49
C ASP A 49 -1.99 3.26 -5.93
N ALA A 50 -1.02 2.57 -6.52
CA ALA A 50 -0.47 2.89 -7.83
C ALA A 50 -1.35 2.39 -9.00
N GLY A 51 -2.47 1.72 -8.71
CA GLY A 51 -3.27 0.98 -9.68
C GLY A 51 -4.23 1.77 -10.57
N ASN A 52 -4.08 3.10 -10.70
CA ASN A 52 -5.03 3.94 -11.44
C ASN A 52 -4.44 4.69 -12.64
N ALA A 53 -3.33 4.21 -13.21
CA ALA A 53 -2.81 4.77 -14.45
C ALA A 53 -3.84 4.70 -15.60
N SER A 54 -3.93 5.76 -16.40
CA SER A 54 -4.74 5.78 -17.62
C SER A 54 -4.02 5.03 -18.74
N MET A 55 -4.78 4.48 -19.68
CA MET A 55 -4.22 3.77 -20.84
C MET A 55 -3.14 4.60 -21.55
N ASN A 56 -2.05 3.95 -21.97
CA ASN A 56 -0.90 4.59 -22.64
C ASN A 56 -0.20 5.68 -21.82
N SER A 57 -0.36 5.69 -20.50
CA SER A 57 0.29 6.67 -19.62
C SER A 57 0.77 6.03 -18.32
N SER A 58 1.76 6.65 -17.69
CA SER A 58 2.19 6.36 -16.31
C SER A 58 1.82 7.53 -15.40
N THR A 59 1.72 7.28 -14.10
CA THR A 59 1.45 8.32 -13.09
C THR A 59 2.69 9.14 -12.80
N GLN A 60 2.50 10.36 -12.27
CA GLN A 60 3.62 11.21 -11.86
C GLN A 60 4.47 10.54 -10.76
N ALA A 61 3.83 9.87 -9.80
CA ALA A 61 4.51 9.16 -8.72
C ALA A 61 5.42 8.03 -9.25
N LEU A 62 4.93 7.22 -10.21
CA LEU A 62 5.74 6.14 -10.80
C LEU A 62 6.92 6.68 -11.61
N LYS A 63 6.75 7.81 -12.31
CA LYS A 63 7.87 8.49 -12.99
C LYS A 63 8.91 9.02 -12.00
N MET A 64 8.47 9.60 -10.89
CA MET A 64 9.38 10.07 -9.83
C MET A 64 10.14 8.92 -9.17
N LEU A 65 9.47 7.79 -8.93
CA LEU A 65 10.10 6.56 -8.44
C LEU A 65 11.17 6.08 -9.42
N GLU A 66 10.86 5.99 -10.71
CA GLU A 66 11.83 5.60 -11.74
C GLU A 66 13.07 6.50 -11.75
N GLU A 67 12.88 7.83 -11.68
CA GLU A 67 14.00 8.79 -11.63
C GLU A 67 14.83 8.69 -10.34
N ALA A 68 14.20 8.40 -9.20
CA ALA A 68 14.92 8.18 -7.94
C ALA A 68 15.81 6.94 -8.04
N LEU A 69 15.27 5.83 -8.55
CA LEU A 69 15.96 4.55 -8.66
C LEU A 69 17.14 4.57 -9.63
N LYS A 70 17.20 5.50 -10.59
CA LYS A 70 18.37 5.68 -11.48
C LYS A 70 19.66 6.01 -10.72
N LYS A 71 19.55 6.62 -9.54
CA LYS A 71 20.69 7.08 -8.73
C LYS A 71 21.09 6.10 -7.63
N ASP A 72 20.31 5.03 -7.44
CA ASP A 72 20.46 4.17 -6.28
C ASP A 72 21.40 2.99 -6.48
N SER A 73 21.87 2.49 -5.34
CA SER A 73 22.71 1.30 -5.27
C SER A 73 21.86 0.01 -5.27
N LYS A 74 22.56 -1.13 -5.34
CA LYS A 74 21.95 -2.47 -5.18
C LYS A 74 21.32 -2.72 -3.80
N ASN A 75 21.72 -1.95 -2.77
CA ASN A 75 21.16 -2.04 -1.42
C ASN A 75 19.87 -1.21 -1.34
N THR A 76 18.91 -1.53 -2.20
CA THR A 76 17.64 -0.83 -2.30
C THR A 76 16.51 -1.85 -2.30
N THR A 77 15.38 -1.50 -1.71
CA THR A 77 14.13 -2.28 -1.85
C THR A 77 12.97 -1.36 -2.19
N VAL A 78 12.28 -1.69 -3.27
CA VAL A 78 10.99 -1.08 -3.63
C VAL A 78 9.89 -2.00 -3.14
N LEU A 79 9.04 -1.49 -2.25
CA LEU A 79 7.88 -2.20 -1.73
C LEU A 79 6.60 -1.53 -2.23
N PHE A 80 5.90 -2.22 -3.13
CA PHE A 80 4.52 -1.88 -3.49
C PHE A 80 3.60 -2.39 -2.38
N LEU A 81 2.88 -1.46 -1.74
CA LEU A 81 2.10 -1.64 -0.51
C LEU A 81 0.66 -2.11 -0.75
N GLY A 82 0.28 -2.42 -1.99
CA GLY A 82 -1.07 -2.86 -2.34
C GLY A 82 -1.87 -1.85 -3.14
N ASP A 83 -3.09 -2.26 -3.48
CA ASP A 83 -4.00 -1.57 -4.39
C ASP A 83 -3.31 -1.24 -5.72
N ASN A 84 -2.64 -2.27 -6.23
CA ASN A 84 -1.89 -2.24 -7.47
C ASN A 84 -2.82 -2.20 -8.68
N LEU A 85 -4.10 -2.57 -8.53
CA LEU A 85 -5.08 -2.59 -9.61
C LEU A 85 -6.47 -2.11 -9.19
N TYR A 86 -6.82 -0.89 -9.62
CA TYR A 86 -8.18 -0.36 -9.51
C TYR A 86 -9.06 -0.75 -10.73
N PRO A 87 -10.40 -0.77 -10.58
CA PRO A 87 -11.10 -0.90 -9.31
C PRO A 87 -11.10 -2.35 -8.80
N ASN A 88 -10.89 -3.37 -9.65
CA ASN A 88 -11.19 -4.76 -9.32
C ASN A 88 -10.09 -5.74 -9.76
N GLY A 89 -8.86 -5.57 -9.27
CA GLY A 89 -7.76 -6.51 -9.47
C GLY A 89 -7.50 -6.88 -10.94
N LEU A 90 -6.82 -8.01 -11.17
CA LEU A 90 -6.53 -8.49 -12.52
C LEU A 90 -7.64 -9.43 -13.04
N PRO A 91 -8.49 -9.03 -14.01
CA PRO A 91 -9.61 -9.84 -14.50
C PRO A 91 -9.16 -10.95 -15.44
N LYS A 92 -10.10 -11.82 -15.86
CA LYS A 92 -9.77 -12.98 -16.75
C LYS A 92 -9.37 -12.46 -18.13
N LYS A 93 -8.65 -13.28 -18.91
CA LYS A 93 -8.14 -12.88 -20.23
C LYS A 93 -9.26 -12.44 -21.18
N GLU A 94 -10.45 -12.99 -21.03
CA GLU A 94 -11.63 -12.69 -21.87
C GLU A 94 -12.37 -11.41 -21.45
N SER A 95 -11.96 -10.78 -20.33
CA SER A 95 -12.59 -9.55 -19.85
C SER A 95 -12.21 -8.36 -20.71
N PRO A 96 -13.16 -7.48 -21.10
CA PRO A 96 -12.83 -6.23 -21.79
C PRO A 96 -12.00 -5.26 -20.93
N LYS A 97 -11.91 -5.51 -19.61
CA LYS A 97 -11.08 -4.71 -18.69
C LYS A 97 -9.64 -5.24 -18.55
N ARG A 98 -9.31 -6.38 -19.19
CA ARG A 98 -8.01 -7.04 -19.04
C ARG A 98 -6.86 -6.15 -19.48
N GLU A 99 -6.97 -5.58 -20.68
CA GLU A 99 -5.92 -4.74 -21.27
C GLU A 99 -5.55 -3.55 -20.38
N LEU A 100 -6.55 -2.81 -19.88
CA LEU A 100 -6.30 -1.67 -18.99
C LEU A 100 -5.67 -2.12 -17.66
N ALA A 101 -6.09 -3.25 -17.10
CA ALA A 101 -5.52 -3.77 -15.86
C ALA A 101 -4.06 -4.23 -16.06
N GLU A 102 -3.75 -4.93 -17.15
CA GLU A 102 -2.38 -5.28 -17.51
C GLU A 102 -1.51 -4.03 -17.72
N HIS A 103 -2.02 -3.02 -18.45
CA HIS A 103 -1.33 -1.74 -18.62
C HIS A 103 -0.98 -1.10 -17.27
N ARG A 104 -1.94 -1.03 -16.35
CA ARG A 104 -1.75 -0.45 -15.00
C ARG A 104 -0.68 -1.18 -14.19
N LEU A 105 -0.60 -2.50 -14.32
CA LEU A 105 0.45 -3.28 -13.67
C LEU A 105 1.79 -3.11 -14.38
N GLN A 106 1.78 -3.10 -15.71
CA GLN A 106 2.97 -2.95 -16.53
C GLN A 106 3.69 -1.63 -16.27
N VAL A 107 2.97 -0.52 -16.11
CA VAL A 107 3.62 0.76 -15.80
C VAL A 107 4.27 0.78 -14.41
N GLN A 108 3.77 -0.02 -13.46
CA GLN A 108 4.42 -0.20 -12.16
C GLN A 108 5.69 -1.04 -12.30
N ILE A 109 5.63 -2.16 -13.02
CA ILE A 109 6.79 -3.01 -13.33
C ILE A 109 7.87 -2.20 -14.06
N ASN A 110 7.48 -1.43 -15.08
CA ASN A 110 8.40 -0.60 -15.85
C ASN A 110 9.10 0.46 -15.00
N SER A 111 8.44 1.01 -13.98
CA SER A 111 9.04 2.03 -13.09
C SER A 111 10.21 1.50 -12.27
N VAL A 112 10.33 0.18 -12.12
CA VAL A 112 11.37 -0.48 -11.32
C VAL A 112 12.28 -1.41 -12.16
N LYS A 113 12.00 -1.57 -13.46
CA LYS A 113 12.71 -2.49 -14.37
C LYS A 113 14.24 -2.31 -14.36
N ASN A 114 14.71 -1.08 -14.24
CA ASN A 114 16.14 -0.75 -14.25
C ASN A 114 16.74 -0.62 -12.85
N SER A 115 15.95 -0.88 -11.79
CA SER A 115 16.44 -0.89 -10.43
C SER A 115 17.45 -2.02 -10.24
N LYS A 116 18.51 -1.74 -9.48
CA LYS A 116 19.50 -2.75 -9.07
C LYS A 116 19.11 -3.43 -7.75
N GLY A 117 18.06 -2.95 -7.10
CA GLY A 117 17.58 -3.44 -5.82
C GLY A 117 16.48 -4.49 -5.96
N ASN A 118 15.96 -4.93 -4.82
CA ASN A 118 14.85 -5.87 -4.76
C ASN A 118 13.52 -5.15 -4.97
N THR A 119 12.59 -5.79 -5.66
CA THR A 119 11.20 -5.32 -5.78
C THR A 119 10.28 -6.33 -5.14
N ILE A 120 9.34 -5.86 -4.32
CA ILE A 120 8.34 -6.67 -3.64
C ILE A 120 6.96 -6.06 -3.90
N PHE A 121 6.01 -6.89 -4.30
CA PHE A 121 4.60 -6.52 -4.39
C PHE A 121 3.81 -7.22 -3.29
N ILE A 122 2.99 -6.46 -2.56
CA ILE A 122 1.96 -7.00 -1.69
C ILE A 122 0.58 -6.61 -2.23
N SER A 123 -0.44 -7.40 -1.92
CA SER A 123 -1.81 -7.15 -2.37
C SER A 123 -2.59 -6.29 -1.36
N GLY A 124 -3.25 -5.26 -1.86
CA GLY A 124 -4.27 -4.48 -1.13
C GLY A 124 -5.68 -5.02 -1.41
N ASN A 125 -6.71 -4.42 -0.81
CA ASN A 125 -8.08 -4.92 -0.94
C ASN A 125 -8.60 -4.92 -2.39
N HIS A 126 -8.24 -3.93 -3.21
CA HIS A 126 -8.68 -3.86 -4.60
C HIS A 126 -8.12 -5.00 -5.46
N ASP A 127 -6.92 -5.48 -5.15
CA ASP A 127 -6.30 -6.62 -5.84
C ASP A 127 -7.12 -7.92 -5.63
N TRP A 128 -7.76 -8.08 -4.47
CA TRP A 128 -8.59 -9.24 -4.13
C TRP A 128 -9.97 -9.26 -4.81
N TYR A 129 -10.45 -8.14 -5.33
CA TYR A 129 -11.80 -8.03 -5.90
C TYR A 129 -12.00 -8.79 -7.22
N SER A 130 -10.92 -9.32 -7.80
CA SER A 130 -10.98 -10.17 -9.00
C SER A 130 -11.09 -11.66 -8.68
N ASN A 131 -12.15 -12.07 -7.99
CA ASN A 131 -12.39 -13.47 -7.59
C ASN A 131 -11.37 -14.01 -6.56
N GLY A 132 -11.00 -13.16 -5.59
CA GLY A 132 -10.15 -13.53 -4.45
C GLY A 132 -8.78 -14.04 -4.86
N ILE A 133 -8.37 -15.16 -4.26
CA ILE A 133 -7.05 -15.79 -4.51
C ILE A 133 -6.79 -16.08 -5.99
N LYS A 134 -7.82 -16.36 -6.79
CA LYS A 134 -7.66 -16.60 -8.24
C LYS A 134 -7.25 -15.31 -8.97
N GLY A 135 -7.71 -14.15 -8.53
CA GLY A 135 -7.28 -12.84 -9.04
C GLY A 135 -5.84 -12.55 -8.66
N VAL A 136 -5.53 -12.67 -7.37
CA VAL A 136 -4.19 -12.42 -6.83
C VAL A 136 -3.14 -13.33 -7.48
N LYS A 137 -3.43 -14.63 -7.68
CA LYS A 137 -2.52 -15.54 -8.38
C LYS A 137 -2.27 -15.14 -9.83
N ARG A 138 -3.30 -14.71 -10.57
CA ARG A 138 -3.10 -14.21 -11.93
C ARG A 138 -2.25 -12.95 -11.98
N GLN A 139 -2.36 -12.10 -10.96
CA GLN A 139 -1.54 -10.90 -10.81
C GLN A 139 -0.09 -11.27 -10.49
N GLN A 140 0.13 -12.22 -9.58
CA GLN A 140 1.45 -12.78 -9.30
C GLN A 140 2.09 -13.37 -10.58
N GLU A 141 1.37 -14.25 -11.27
CA GLU A 141 1.82 -14.87 -12.54
C GLU A 141 2.19 -13.79 -13.57
N PHE A 142 1.35 -12.76 -13.74
CA PHE A 142 1.65 -11.66 -14.67
C PHE A 142 2.92 -10.88 -14.29
N ILE A 143 3.21 -10.69 -13.00
CA ILE A 143 4.41 -9.99 -12.53
C ILE A 143 5.65 -10.86 -12.70
N GLU A 144 5.56 -12.16 -12.42
CA GLU A 144 6.67 -13.11 -12.50
C GLU A 144 7.07 -13.48 -13.94
N GLU A 145 6.17 -13.33 -14.91
CA GLU A 145 6.42 -13.61 -16.34
C GLU A 145 7.15 -12.48 -17.11
N GLN A 146 7.52 -11.39 -16.44
CA GLN A 146 8.09 -10.17 -17.06
C GLN A 146 9.59 -10.23 -17.33
#